data_AF-A0A177QDV6-F1
#
_entry.id   AF-A0A177QDV6-F1
#
_cell.length_a   1.000
_cell.length_b   1.000
_cell.length_c   1.000
_cell.angle_alpha   90.00
_cell.angle_beta   90.00
_cell.angle_gamma   90.00
#
_symmetry.space_group_name_H-M   'P 1'
#
loop_
_entity.id
_entity.type
_entity.pdbx_description
1 polymer ?
#
loop_
_entity_poly.entity_id
_entity_poly.type
_entity_poly.pdbx_seq_one_letter_code
_entity_poly.pdbx_strand_id
1 'polypeptide(L)'
;MTNQSNAAHDMLQKQLKELDTIFQDTMETLNTVAGAERVARWKIRTIALITESLGQKEGQKFAALQPGPSFTNDLAEEFTDLIDYFRTPLADLAKQVAQAAPRSSGGN
;
A
#
# COMPACT_ATOMS: atom_id res chain seq x y z
N MET A 1 -17.55 5.09 15.58
CA MET A 1 -17.03 4.25 14.47
C MET A 1 -16.49 5.08 13.31
N THR A 2 -17.02 6.27 13.00
CA THR A 2 -16.51 7.17 11.93
C THR A 2 -15.06 7.61 12.10
N ASN A 3 -14.60 7.93 13.32
CA ASN A 3 -13.22 8.37 13.55
C ASN A 3 -12.18 7.27 13.28
N GLN A 4 -12.53 6.00 13.51
CA GLN A 4 -11.62 4.88 13.27
C GLN A 4 -11.46 4.62 11.76
N SER A 5 -12.56 4.67 11.01
CA SER A 5 -12.52 4.55 9.54
C SER A 5 -11.73 5.67 8.88
N ASN A 6 -11.88 6.91 9.37
CA ASN A 6 -11.10 8.05 8.85
C ASN A 6 -9.60 7.90 9.19
N ALA A 7 -9.25 7.53 10.42
CA ALA A 7 -7.86 7.31 10.80
C ALA A 7 -7.20 6.18 10.00
N ALA A 8 -7.92 5.07 9.77
CA ALA A 8 -7.44 3.97 8.95
C ALA A 8 -7.29 4.38 7.47
N HIS A 9 -8.23 5.14 6.93
CA HIS A 9 -8.11 5.69 5.57
C HIS A 9 -6.88 6.59 5.44
N ASP A 10 -6.68 7.53 6.37
CA ASP A 10 -5.54 8.44 6.36
C ASP A 10 -4.21 7.71 6.51
N MET A 11 -4.18 6.64 7.31
CA MET A 11 -3.01 5.75 7.42
C MET A 11 -2.69 5.10 6.07
N LEU A 12 -3.69 4.57 5.35
CA LEU A 12 -3.49 3.96 4.03
C LEU A 12 -3.02 4.98 2.99
N GLN A 13 -3.58 6.19 2.99
CA GLN A 13 -3.12 7.30 2.13
C GLN A 13 -1.66 7.67 2.40
N LYS A 14 -1.22 7.66 3.66
CA LYS A 14 0.19 7.87 4.03
C LYS A 14 1.07 6.75 3.48
N GLN A 15 0.64 5.49 3.56
CA GLN A 15 1.43 4.37 3.03
C GLN A 15 1.52 4.39 1.51
N LEU A 16 0.46 4.80 0.79
CA LEU A 16 0.50 5.04 -0.66
C LEU A 16 1.51 6.13 -1.03
N LYS A 17 1.50 7.25 -0.30
CA LYS A 17 2.44 8.35 -0.54
C LYS A 17 3.89 7.93 -0.28
N GLU A 18 4.14 7.15 0.77
CA GLU A 18 5.48 6.64 1.06
C GLU A 18 5.97 5.69 -0.03
N LEU A 19 5.09 4.85 -0.57
CA LEU A 19 5.40 3.99 -1.71
C LEU A 19 5.75 4.80 -2.96
N ASP A 20 4.99 5.87 -3.23
CA ASP A 20 5.27 6.81 -4.32
C ASP A 20 6.63 7.51 -4.13
N THR A 21 7.00 7.91 -2.91
CA THR A 21 8.34 8.46 -2.61
C THR A 21 9.43 7.44 -2.88
N ILE A 22 9.28 6.19 -2.42
CA ILE A 22 10.25 5.12 -2.70
C ILE A 22 10.43 4.93 -4.21
N PHE A 23 9.34 5.02 -4.98
CA PHE A 23 9.39 4.93 -6.43
C PHE A 23 10.21 6.06 -7.04
N GLN A 24 9.87 7.32 -6.74
CA GLN A 24 10.57 8.49 -7.28
C GLN A 24 12.07 8.46 -6.93
N ASP A 25 12.42 8.27 -5.66
CA ASP A 25 13.83 8.21 -5.21
C ASP A 25 14.62 7.11 -5.94
N THR A 26 13.96 5.98 -6.22
CA THR A 26 14.59 4.86 -6.94
C THR A 26 14.73 5.15 -8.42
N MET A 27 13.77 5.82 -9.05
CA MET A 27 13.87 6.21 -10.47
C MET A 27 14.88 7.33 -10.70
N GLU A 28 15.06 8.24 -9.75
CA GLU A 28 16.11 9.26 -9.81
C GLU A 28 17.52 8.66 -9.68
N THR A 29 17.68 7.64 -8.85
CA THR A 29 18.98 7.02 -8.57
C THR A 29 19.27 5.80 -9.43
N LEU A 30 18.24 5.24 -10.09
CA LEU A 30 18.23 3.95 -10.80
C LEU A 30 18.77 2.77 -9.97
N ASN A 31 18.80 2.91 -8.63
CA ASN A 31 19.28 1.86 -7.74
C ASN A 31 18.13 0.96 -7.30
N THR A 32 17.70 0.08 -8.21
CA THR A 32 16.52 -0.78 -8.04
C THR A 32 16.70 -1.83 -6.94
N VAL A 33 17.95 -2.25 -6.66
CA VAL A 33 18.26 -3.14 -5.53
C VAL A 33 17.94 -2.44 -4.20
N ALA A 34 18.47 -1.23 -3.99
CA ALA A 34 18.18 -0.47 -2.78
C ALA A 34 16.68 -0.08 -2.70
N GLY A 35 16.06 0.23 -3.84
CA GLY A 35 14.63 0.45 -3.95
C GLY A 35 13.81 -0.75 -3.47
N ALA A 36 14.10 -1.95 -3.97
CA ALA A 36 13.40 -3.18 -3.61
C ALA A 36 13.52 -3.49 -2.11
N GLU A 37 14.68 -3.24 -1.50
CA GLU A 37 14.83 -3.35 -0.06
C GLU A 37 13.97 -2.35 0.72
N ARG A 38 13.87 -1.10 0.25
CA ARG A 38 12.99 -0.09 0.87
C ARG A 38 11.53 -0.53 0.77
N VAL A 39 11.10 -1.07 -0.37
CA VAL A 39 9.76 -1.65 -0.55
C VAL A 39 9.54 -2.82 0.42
N ALA A 40 10.51 -3.73 0.57
CA ALA A 40 10.40 -4.84 1.51
C ALA A 40 10.23 -4.38 2.97
N ARG A 41 11.03 -3.39 3.41
CA ARG A 41 10.91 -2.78 4.74
C ARG A 41 9.58 -2.07 4.93
N TRP A 42 9.16 -1.30 3.92
CA TRP A 42 7.86 -0.62 3.88
C TRP A 42 6.70 -1.61 4.00
N LYS A 43 6.75 -2.73 3.27
CA LYS A 43 5.71 -3.77 3.28
C LYS A 43 5.53 -4.35 4.68
N ILE A 44 6.61 -4.71 5.37
CA ILE A 44 6.57 -5.28 6.73
C ILE A 44 5.85 -4.31 7.70
N ARG A 45 6.25 -3.04 7.67
CA ARG A 45 5.61 -1.98 8.49
C ARG A 45 4.13 -1.79 8.12
N THR A 46 3.82 -1.74 6.83
CA THR A 46 2.45 -1.55 6.33
C THR A 46 1.53 -2.68 6.77
N ILE A 47 1.98 -3.93 6.73
CA ILE A 47 1.22 -5.09 7.23
C ILE A 47 0.86 -4.91 8.71
N ALA A 48 1.81 -4.49 9.54
CA ALA A 48 1.57 -4.25 10.96
C ALA A 48 0.52 -3.15 11.18
N LEU A 49 0.64 -2.02 10.45
CA LEU A 49 -0.31 -0.91 10.53
C LEU A 49 -1.73 -1.29 10.07
N ILE A 50 -1.84 -2.05 8.97
CA ILE A 50 -3.12 -2.58 8.49
C ILE A 50 -3.72 -3.52 9.53
N THR A 51 -2.92 -4.41 10.12
CA THR A 51 -3.36 -5.34 11.15
C THR A 51 -3.91 -4.61 12.37
N GLU A 52 -3.22 -3.57 12.82
CA GLU A 52 -3.63 -2.76 13.97
C GLU A 52 -4.91 -1.95 13.68
N SER A 53 -5.02 -1.37 12.48
CA SER A 53 -6.10 -0.44 12.14
C SER A 53 -7.38 -1.12 11.63
N LEU A 54 -7.24 -2.24 10.92
CA LEU A 54 -8.32 -2.92 10.19
C LEU A 54 -8.50 -4.38 10.61
N GLY A 55 -7.63 -4.90 11.47
CA GLY A 55 -7.68 -6.24 12.02
C GLY A 55 -6.82 -7.27 11.28
N GLN A 56 -6.64 -8.41 11.95
CA GLN A 56 -5.76 -9.52 11.50
C GLN A 56 -6.07 -10.02 10.09
N LYS A 57 -7.34 -10.10 9.71
CA LYS A 57 -7.74 -10.62 8.40
C LYS A 57 -7.17 -9.78 7.24
N GLU A 58 -7.32 -8.45 7.31
CA GLU A 58 -6.82 -7.57 6.24
C GLU A 58 -5.29 -7.51 6.24
N GLY A 59 -4.67 -7.55 7.43
CA GLY A 59 -3.21 -7.64 7.56
C GLY A 59 -2.65 -8.91 6.90
N GLN A 60 -3.24 -10.07 7.17
CA GLN A 60 -2.83 -11.35 6.57
C GLN A 60 -3.05 -11.38 5.06
N LYS A 61 -4.18 -10.82 4.58
CA LYS A 61 -4.47 -10.71 3.14
C LYS A 61 -3.38 -9.90 2.42
N PHE A 62 -2.95 -8.78 2.99
CA PHE A 62 -1.87 -7.97 2.42
C PHE A 62 -0.50 -8.66 2.56
N ALA A 63 -0.25 -9.36 3.67
CA ALA A 63 0.99 -10.10 3.87
C ALA A 63 1.20 -11.21 2.83
N ALA A 64 0.12 -11.87 2.42
CA ALA A 64 0.11 -12.93 1.41
C ALA A 64 0.47 -12.44 -0.01
N LEU A 65 0.49 -11.12 -0.27
CA LEU A 65 0.90 -10.57 -1.55
C LEU A 65 2.39 -10.84 -1.80
N GLN A 66 2.70 -11.81 -2.64
CA GLN A 66 4.06 -12.07 -3.11
C GLN A 66 4.12 -11.80 -4.61
N PRO A 67 4.82 -10.75 -5.07
CA PRO A 67 5.03 -10.54 -6.49
C PRO A 67 5.81 -11.74 -7.04
N GLY A 68 5.40 -12.22 -8.21
CA GLY A 68 6.11 -13.28 -8.91
C GLY A 68 7.48 -12.80 -9.40
N PRO A 69 8.33 -13.72 -9.89
CA PRO A 69 9.55 -13.33 -10.58
C PRO A 69 9.20 -12.42 -11.76
N SER A 70 9.93 -11.31 -11.91
CA SER A 70 9.89 -10.56 -13.16
C SER A 70 10.76 -11.26 -14.20
N PHE A 71 10.36 -11.14 -15.46
CA PHE A 71 11.07 -11.72 -16.60
C PHE A 71 11.48 -10.65 -17.63
N THR A 72 11.39 -9.37 -17.26
CA THR A 72 11.85 -8.29 -18.11
C THR A 72 13.37 -8.14 -17.92
N ASN A 73 14.10 -7.76 -18.97
CA ASN A 73 15.53 -7.45 -18.84
C ASN A 73 15.77 -5.99 -18.42
N ASP A 74 14.70 -5.27 -18.03
CA ASP A 74 14.73 -3.86 -17.67
C ASP A 74 14.41 -3.69 -16.18
N LEU A 75 15.46 -3.45 -15.39
CA LEU A 75 15.35 -3.30 -13.95
C LEU A 75 14.41 -2.17 -13.52
N ALA A 76 14.26 -1.10 -14.31
CA ALA A 76 13.35 0.00 -14.00
C ALA A 76 11.90 -0.42 -14.23
N GLU A 77 11.63 -1.20 -15.28
CA GLU A 77 10.33 -1.83 -15.53
C GLU A 77 10.00 -2.84 -14.42
N GLU A 78 10.92 -3.74 -14.07
CA GLU A 78 10.72 -4.70 -12.97
C GLU A 78 10.37 -4.00 -11.65
N PHE A 79 11.04 -2.89 -11.37
CA PHE A 79 10.79 -2.13 -10.16
C PHE A 79 9.47 -1.35 -10.21
N THR A 80 9.08 -0.85 -11.39
CA THR A 80 7.77 -0.22 -11.59
C THR A 80 6.65 -1.24 -11.34
N ASP A 81 6.78 -2.44 -11.89
CA ASP A 81 5.84 -3.54 -11.68
C ASP A 81 5.73 -3.93 -10.20
N LEU A 82 6.86 -3.96 -9.48
CA LEU A 82 6.89 -4.21 -8.04
C LEU A 82 6.08 -3.16 -7.26
N ILE A 83 6.23 -1.89 -7.61
CA ILE A 83 5.50 -0.78 -6.97
C ILE A 83 4.01 -0.91 -7.26
N ASP A 84 3.63 -1.09 -8.52
CA ASP A 84 2.22 -1.17 -8.93
C ASP A 84 1.50 -2.38 -8.36
N TYR A 85 2.23 -3.51 -8.20
CA TYR A 85 1.72 -4.72 -7.56
C TYR A 85 1.24 -4.48 -6.12
N PHE A 86 1.93 -3.64 -5.34
CA PHE A 86 1.51 -3.30 -3.98
C PHE A 86 0.59 -2.09 -3.92
N ARG A 87 0.76 -1.13 -4.83
CA ARG A 87 -0.05 0.09 -4.89
C ARG A 87 -1.52 -0.22 -5.14
N THR A 88 -1.80 -1.11 -6.09
CA THR A 88 -3.16 -1.48 -6.49
C THR A 88 -4.01 -2.02 -5.33
N PRO A 89 -3.62 -3.11 -4.63
CA PRO A 89 -4.40 -3.64 -3.51
C PRO A 89 -4.49 -2.67 -2.33
N LEU A 90 -3.48 -1.81 -2.11
CA LEU A 90 -3.50 -0.81 -1.05
C LEU A 90 -4.49 0.33 -1.35
N ALA A 91 -4.54 0.79 -2.61
CA ALA A 91 -5.50 1.79 -3.07
C ALA A 91 -6.93 1.26 -3.02
N ASP A 92 -7.14 0.01 -3.42
CA ASP A 92 -8.44 -0.66 -3.31
C ASP A 92 -8.90 -0.77 -1.85
N LEU A 93 -7.98 -1.09 -0.93
CA LEU A 93 -8.29 -1.13 0.50
C LEU A 93 -8.66 0.26 1.03
N ALA A 94 -7.92 1.31 0.65
CA ALA A 94 -8.25 2.68 1.04
C ALA A 94 -9.65 3.08 0.56
N LYS A 95 -9.98 2.76 -0.69
CA LYS A 95 -11.31 3.02 -1.26
C LYS A 95 -12.41 2.27 -0.50
N GLN A 96 -12.19 1.01 -0.14
CA GLN A 96 -13.15 0.22 0.64
C GLN A 96 -13.38 0.82 2.02
N VAL A 97 -12.33 1.25 2.72
CA VAL A 97 -12.43 1.89 4.04
C VAL A 97 -13.22 3.20 3.95
N ALA A 98 -12.97 4.02 2.92
CA ALA A 98 -13.71 5.26 2.69
C ALA A 98 -15.20 5.02 2.41
N GLN A 99 -15.53 3.95 1.68
CA GLN A 99 -16.91 3.60 1.33
C GLN A 99 -17.69 2.96 2.48
N ALA A 100 -16.99 2.25 3.38
CA ALA A 100 -17.58 1.62 4.56
C ALA A 100 -17.92 2.62 5.68
N ALA A 101 -17.42 3.85 5.60
CA ALA A 101 -17.85 4.91 6.51
C ALA A 101 -19.35 5.19 6.30
N PRO A 102 -20.19 5.17 7.35
CA PRO A 102 -21.61 5.42 7.19
C PRO A 102 -21.80 6.83 6.61
N ARG A 103 -22.37 6.90 5.42
CA ARG A 103 -22.96 8.14 4.92
C ARG A 103 -24.06 8.48 5.90
N SER A 104 -23.90 9.52 6.70
CA SER A 104 -25.03 10.13 7.39
C SER A 104 -25.98 10.64 6.30
N SER A 105 -26.90 9.78 5.86
CA SER A 105 -28.16 10.22 5.23
C SER A 105 -28.97 10.87 6.35
N GLY A 106 -28.68 12.14 6.60
CA GLY A 106 -29.55 13.03 7.35
C GLY A 106 -30.61 13.61 6.43
N GLY A 107 -31.87 13.47 6.85
CA GLY A 107 -33.04 14.23 6.38
C GLY A 107 -33.68 13.70 5.10
N ASN A 108 -35.00 13.54 5.00
CA ASN A 108 -36.13 13.88 5.87
C ASN A 108 -37.32 12.99 5.47
#